data_AF-A0A949U7S4-F1
#
_entry.id   AF-A0A949U7S4-F1
#
_cell.length_a   1.000
_cell.length_b   1.000
_cell.length_c   1.000
_cell.angle_alpha   90.00
_cell.angle_beta   90.00
_cell.angle_gamma   90.00
#
_symmetry.space_group_name_H-M   'P 1'
#
loop_
_entity.id
_entity.type
_entity.pdbx_description
1 polymer ?
#
loop_
_entity_poly.entity_id
_entity_poly.type
_entity_poly.pdbx_seq_one_letter_code
_entity_poly.pdbx_strand_id
1 'polypeptide(L)'
;MRDQLEALVMQMYKSNILYSEAVREFKKRFIVTVLQENNGNQCRAARQLGMHRNTLSRTVTELKIDVRQLRDGAKRPPRSARPAAFDRKAFR
;
A
#
# COMPACT_ATOMS: atom_id res chain seq x y z
N MET A 1 -11.09 -17.83 -10.53
CA MET A 1 -11.37 -16.53 -9.85
C MET A 1 -12.80 -16.46 -9.34
N ARG A 2 -13.82 -16.68 -10.20
CA ARG A 2 -15.24 -16.59 -9.82
C ARG A 2 -15.60 -17.51 -8.65
N ASP A 3 -15.27 -18.79 -8.75
CA ASP A 3 -15.62 -19.79 -7.72
C ASP A 3 -14.93 -19.52 -6.38
N GLN A 4 -13.68 -19.03 -6.42
CA GLN A 4 -12.92 -18.65 -5.22
C GLN A 4 -13.52 -17.42 -4.53
N LEU A 5 -13.98 -16.44 -5.30
CA LEU A 5 -14.63 -15.25 -4.77
C LEU A 5 -16.01 -15.59 -4.19
N GLU A 6 -16.80 -16.41 -4.87
CA GLU A 6 -18.10 -16.89 -4.39
C GLU A 6 -17.94 -17.68 -3.08
N ALA A 7 -16.95 -18.57 -2.98
CA ALA A 7 -16.63 -19.28 -1.75
C ALA A 7 -16.24 -18.33 -0.60
N LEU A 8 -15.42 -17.30 -0.87
CA LEU A 8 -15.04 -16.30 0.13
C LEU A 8 -16.24 -15.48 0.61
N VAL A 9 -17.10 -15.02 -0.31
CA VAL A 9 -18.32 -14.26 0.02
C VAL A 9 -19.26 -15.10 0.87
N MET A 10 -19.47 -16.37 0.50
CA MET A 10 -20.29 -17.30 1.28
C MET A 10 -19.72 -17.53 2.68
N GLN A 11 -18.40 -17.63 2.83
CA GLN A 11 -17.76 -17.75 4.14
C GLN A 11 -17.95 -16.49 4.99
N MET A 12 -17.75 -15.29 4.42
CA MET A 12 -17.96 -14.02 5.13
C MET A 12 -19.42 -13.87 5.59
N TYR A 13 -20.37 -14.23 4.72
CA TYR A 13 -21.80 -14.21 5.04
C TYR A 13 -22.15 -15.18 6.16
N LYS A 14 -21.68 -16.43 6.09
CA LYS A 14 -21.89 -17.44 7.15
C LYS A 14 -21.22 -17.09 8.48
N SER A 15 -20.15 -16.28 8.43
CA SER A 15 -19.45 -15.79 9.62
C SER A 15 -20.13 -14.57 10.25
N ASN A 16 -21.28 -14.14 9.72
CA ASN A 16 -22.09 -13.03 10.19
C ASN A 16 -21.35 -11.67 10.17
N ILE A 17 -20.41 -11.50 9.23
CA ILE A 17 -19.65 -10.26 9.04
C ILE A 17 -20.56 -9.22 8.38
N LEU A 18 -20.51 -7.98 8.86
CA LEU A 18 -21.26 -6.90 8.23
C LEU A 18 -20.68 -6.55 6.86
N TYR A 19 -21.54 -6.14 5.91
CA TYR A 19 -21.09 -5.71 4.59
C TYR A 19 -19.97 -4.66 4.64
N SER A 20 -20.09 -3.68 5.54
CA SER A 20 -19.08 -2.64 5.75
C SER A 20 -17.71 -3.19 6.19
N GLU A 21 -17.70 -4.23 7.04
CA GLU A 21 -16.49 -4.89 7.49
C GLU A 21 -15.86 -5.72 6.38
N ALA A 22 -16.68 -6.46 5.62
CA ALA A 22 -16.21 -7.24 4.48
C ALA A 22 -15.53 -6.36 3.41
N VAL A 23 -16.16 -5.23 3.06
CA VAL A 23 -15.59 -4.24 2.13
C VAL A 23 -14.31 -3.64 2.70
N ARG A 24 -14.26 -3.34 4.00
CA ARG A 24 -13.08 -2.80 4.67
C ARG A 24 -11.91 -3.79 4.64
N GLU A 25 -12.15 -5.06 4.95
CA GLU A 25 -11.13 -6.10 4.93
C GLU A 25 -10.60 -6.36 3.52
N PHE A 26 -11.50 -6.45 2.53
CA PHE A 26 -11.10 -6.55 1.12
C PHE A 26 -10.20 -5.37 0.71
N LYS A 27 -10.66 -4.13 0.97
CA LYS A 27 -9.92 -2.91 0.65
C LYS A 27 -8.54 -2.89 1.31
N LYS A 28 -8.46 -3.30 2.57
CA LYS A 28 -7.21 -3.40 3.33
C LYS A 28 -6.27 -4.42 2.71
N ARG A 29 -6.73 -5.64 2.44
CA ARG A 29 -5.90 -6.72 1.88
C ARG A 29 -5.36 -6.34 0.50
N PHE A 30 -6.23 -5.81 -0.36
CA PHE A 30 -5.85 -5.41 -1.72
C PHE A 30 -4.78 -4.31 -1.73
N ILE A 31 -4.96 -3.27 -0.91
CA ILE A 31 -3.98 -2.17 -0.81
C ILE A 31 -2.65 -2.65 -0.23
N VAL A 32 -2.66 -3.53 0.77
CA VAL A 32 -1.44 -4.11 1.34
C VAL A 32 -0.66 -4.88 0.29
N THR A 33 -1.32 -5.72 -0.52
CA THR A 33 -0.66 -6.48 -1.59
C THR A 33 0.03 -5.54 -2.59
N VAL A 34 -0.66 -4.51 -3.07
CA VAL A 34 -0.04 -3.55 -4.01
C VAL A 34 1.09 -2.76 -3.36
N LEU A 35 0.97 -2.42 -2.07
CA LEU A 35 2.07 -1.78 -1.34
C LEU A 35 3.28 -2.71 -1.16
N GLN A 36 3.07 -4.00 -0.93
CA GLN A 36 4.12 -5.02 -0.82
C GLN A 36 4.88 -5.18 -2.14
N GLU A 37 4.16 -5.32 -3.25
CA GLU A 37 4.76 -5.39 -4.60
C GLU A 37 5.62 -4.16 -4.93
N ASN A 38 5.29 -3.02 -4.34
CA ASN A 38 6.01 -1.76 -4.54
C ASN A 38 7.00 -1.42 -3.40
N ASN A 39 7.35 -2.38 -2.52
CA ASN A 39 8.23 -2.20 -1.35
C ASN A 39 7.87 -0.97 -0.50
N GLY A 40 6.58 -0.74 -0.28
CA GLY A 40 6.05 0.39 0.49
C GLY A 40 6.16 1.76 -0.20
N ASN A 41 6.42 1.81 -1.52
CA ASN A 41 6.40 3.04 -2.32
C ASN A 41 4.97 3.45 -2.69
N GLN A 42 4.37 4.29 -1.84
CA GLN A 42 3.00 4.78 -2.01
C GLN A 42 2.76 5.55 -3.32
N CYS A 43 3.75 6.25 -3.86
CA CYS A 43 3.57 6.97 -5.12
C CYS A 43 3.39 6.01 -6.30
N ARG A 44 4.14 4.91 -6.34
CA ARG A 44 4.00 3.88 -7.38
C ARG A 44 2.74 3.06 -7.17
N ALA A 45 2.50 2.61 -5.94
CA ALA A 45 1.28 1.89 -5.58
C ALA A 45 0.01 2.68 -5.92
N ALA A 46 -0.03 3.99 -5.65
CA ALA A 46 -1.17 4.84 -5.99
C ALA A 46 -1.45 4.89 -7.50
N ARG A 47 -0.39 4.94 -8.34
CA ARG A 47 -0.53 4.89 -9.79
C ARG A 47 -1.07 3.54 -10.26
N GLN A 48 -0.59 2.43 -9.69
CA GLN A 48 -1.07 1.08 -10.01
C GLN A 48 -2.53 0.88 -9.57
N LEU A 49 -2.91 1.45 -8.43
CA LEU A 49 -4.29 1.47 -7.94
C LEU A 49 -5.20 2.46 -8.70
N GLY A 50 -4.67 3.23 -9.65
CA GLY A 50 -5.46 4.22 -10.40
C GLY A 50 -6.00 5.37 -9.54
N MET A 51 -5.34 5.71 -8.44
CA MET A 51 -5.80 6.75 -7.52
C MET A 51 -4.71 7.75 -7.15
N HIS A 52 -5.14 8.87 -6.57
CA HIS A 52 -4.20 9.88 -6.12
C HIS A 52 -3.43 9.43 -4.87
N ARG A 53 -2.11 9.66 -4.81
CA ARG A 53 -1.26 9.38 -3.61
C ARG A 53 -1.82 9.89 -2.28
N ASN A 54 -2.53 11.01 -2.27
CA ASN A 54 -3.13 11.57 -1.05
C ASN A 54 -4.32 10.74 -0.59
N THR A 55 -5.15 10.30 -1.53
CA THR A 55 -6.25 9.37 -1.27
C THR A 55 -5.73 8.05 -0.72
N LEU A 56 -4.65 7.52 -1.31
CA LEU A 56 -4.01 6.33 -0.79
C LEU A 56 -3.45 6.53 0.62
N SER A 57 -2.76 7.64 0.88
CA SER A 57 -2.19 7.96 2.19
C SER A 57 -3.25 8.09 3.29
N ARG A 58 -4.37 8.77 3.01
CA ARG A 58 -5.54 8.84 3.91
C ARG A 58 -6.13 7.46 4.16
N THR A 59 -6.35 6.69 3.09
CA THR A 59 -6.89 5.32 3.17
C THR A 59 -6.00 4.40 4.01
N VAL A 60 -4.68 4.48 3.84
CA VAL A 60 -3.70 3.72 4.64
C VAL A 60 -3.82 4.06 6.12
N THR A 61 -4.04 5.33 6.44
CA THR A 61 -4.20 5.82 7.82
C THR A 61 -5.52 5.34 8.43
N GLU A 62 -6.63 5.45 7.69
CA GLU A 62 -7.96 4.96 8.09
C GLU A 62 -7.98 3.44 8.33
N LEU A 63 -7.28 2.69 7.49
CA LEU A 63 -7.17 1.23 7.59
C LEU A 63 -6.08 0.76 8.57
N LYS A 64 -5.36 1.69 9.21
CA LYS A 64 -4.26 1.44 10.15
C LYS A 64 -3.21 0.47 9.57
N ILE A 65 -2.82 0.68 8.31
CA ILE A 65 -1.82 -0.14 7.63
C ILE A 65 -0.42 0.38 7.97
N ASP A 66 0.44 -0.47 8.52
CA ASP A 66 1.83 -0.10 8.80
C ASP A 66 2.72 -0.27 7.56
N VAL A 67 2.85 0.80 6.79
CA VAL A 67 3.70 0.84 5.58
C VAL A 67 5.19 0.72 5.92
N ARG A 68 5.60 0.96 7.17
CA ARG A 68 7.02 0.87 7.55
C ARG A 68 7.49 -0.58 7.58
N GLN A 69 6.62 -1.51 7.98
CA GLN A 69 6.91 -2.94 7.96
C GLN A 69 7.09 -3.48 6.54
N LEU A 70 6.46 -2.83 5.55
CA LEU A 70 6.55 -3.22 4.14
C LEU A 70 7.81 -2.68 3.43
N ARG A 71 8.62 -1.89 4.13
CA ARG A 71 9.87 -1.35 3.61
C ARG A 71 11.00 -2.19 4.15
N ASP A 72 11.35 -3.25 3.42
CA ASP A 72 12.46 -4.14 3.74
C ASP A 72 13.76 -3.34 3.89
N GLY A 73 14.15 -3.07 5.14
CA GLY A 73 15.49 -2.60 5.55
C GLY A 73 15.97 -1.24 5.02
N ALA A 74 15.29 -0.62 4.04
CA ALA A 74 15.72 0.62 3.40
C ALA A 74 15.39 1.85 4.28
N LYS A 75 15.93 1.89 5.50
CA LYS A 75 16.10 3.17 6.20
C LYS A 75 16.97 4.04 5.30
N ARG A 76 16.37 5.06 4.70
CA ARG A 76 17.15 6.11 4.02
C ARG A 76 18.18 6.61 5.02
N PRO A 77 19.48 6.59 4.69
CA PRO A 77 20.49 7.06 5.61
C PRO A 77 20.18 8.50 6.03
N PRO A 78 20.51 8.88 7.28
CA PRO A 78 20.45 10.26 7.75
C PRO A 78 21.08 11.18 6.72
N ARG A 79 20.59 12.43 6.61
CA ARG A 79 21.04 13.37 5.57
C ARG A 79 22.56 13.56 5.57
N SER A 80 23.22 13.43 6.72
CA SER A 80 24.67 13.47 6.90
C SER A 80 25.43 12.29 6.30
N ALA A 81 24.80 11.11 6.21
CA ALA A 81 25.39 9.90 5.64
C ALA A 81 24.97 9.68 4.17
N ARG A 82 24.34 10.67 3.53
CA ARG A 82 24.03 10.61 2.10
C ARG A 82 25.26 11.04 1.32
N PRO A 83 25.68 10.31 0.27
CA PRO A 83 26.70 10.81 -0.65
C PRO A 83 26.25 12.16 -1.19
N ALA A 84 27.17 13.13 -1.21
CA ALA A 84 26.90 14.47 -1.74
C ALA A 84 26.32 14.32 -3.15
N ALA A 85 25.13 14.88 -3.38
CA ALA A 85 24.52 14.82 -4.69
C ALA A 85 25.47 15.49 -5.69
N PHE A 86 25.96 14.73 -6.68
CA PHE A 86 26.76 15.27 -7.76
C PHE A 86 26.05 16.50 -8.35
N ASP A 87 26.76 17.63 -8.33
CA ASP A 87 26.26 18.92 -8.74
C ASP A 87 25.89 18.85 -10.22
N ARG A 88 24.59 18.96 -10.55
CA ARG A 88 24.09 18.90 -11.94
C ARG A 88 24.48 20.13 -12.77
N LYS A 89 25.28 21.04 -12.21
CA LYS A 89 25.71 22.26 -12.88
C LYS A 89 26.86 22.08 -13.88
N ALA A 90 27.44 20.88 -14.02
CA ALA A 90 28.53 20.63 -14.97
C ALA A 90 28.08 20.26 -16.41
N PHE A 91 26.78 20.27 -16.71
CA PHE A 91 26.24 19.95 -18.05
C PHE A 91 25.47 21.13 -18.67
N ARG A 92 26.06 22.32 -18.66
CA ARG A 92 25.62 23.44 -19.50
C ARG A 92 26.82 24.15 -20.11
#